data_AF-A0A0P9QF08-F1
#
_entry.id   AF-A0A0P9QF08-F1
#
_cell.length_a   1.000
_cell.length_b   1.000
_cell.length_c   1.000
_cell.angle_alpha   90.00
_cell.angle_beta   90.00
_cell.angle_gamma   90.00
#
_symmetry.space_group_name_H-M   'P 1'
#
loop_
_entity.id
_entity.type
_entity.pdbx_description
1 polymer ?
#
loop_
_entity_poly.entity_id
_entity_poly.type
_entity_poly.pdbx_seq_one_letter_code
_entity_poly.pdbx_strand_id
1 'polypeptide(L)'
;MAWNTGFEINDDLNLYWGNQVKTQWYQIRSSDVAAARDLIIPIDNELMKLQGTGEAIPVYFTVTRTGNPNSMTSPTQPVTVRSREEQPGGENGLTGPTFNLTSNGVLGPNENPDGADVKVSPYVNIAEGQKITFTFKGFDDFNNPIEAATYVTTRKLDEVDVVQGHVFKVPQINTLLICTGFAEASYTVDPVEGSNQSPANSTVTRVIVHMLKPTDFTCLGR
;
A
#
# COMPACT_ATOMS: atom_id res chain seq x y z
N MET A 1 25.18 1.28 12.68
CA MET A 1 26.43 1.44 11.89
C MET A 1 27.49 0.50 12.43
N ALA A 2 28.28 -0.12 11.55
CA ALA A 2 29.34 -1.03 11.96
C ALA A 2 30.43 -0.30 12.77
N TRP A 3 30.92 -0.91 13.83
CA TRP A 3 32.04 -0.35 14.60
C TRP A 3 33.33 -0.29 13.79
N ASN A 4 34.09 0.80 13.95
CA ASN A 4 35.43 0.95 13.38
C ASN A 4 36.43 1.18 14.53
N THR A 5 37.50 0.39 14.57
CA THR A 5 38.54 0.48 15.61
C THR A 5 39.36 1.77 15.55
N GLY A 6 39.26 2.55 14.46
CA GLY A 6 39.87 3.87 14.32
C GLY A 6 39.06 5.01 14.94
N PHE A 7 37.85 4.76 15.47
CA PHE A 7 37.09 5.78 16.19
C PHE A 7 37.75 6.09 17.53
N GLU A 8 37.87 7.38 17.84
CA GLU A 8 38.39 7.89 19.10
C GLU A 8 37.35 8.75 19.83
N ILE A 9 37.56 8.92 21.13
CA ILE A 9 36.72 9.77 21.97
C ILE A 9 36.75 11.20 21.41
N ASN A 10 35.57 11.83 21.34
CA ASN A 10 35.33 13.16 20.75
C ASN A 10 35.43 13.25 19.22
N ASP A 11 35.48 12.12 18.51
CA ASP A 11 35.21 12.13 17.08
C ASP A 11 33.75 12.53 16.83
N ASP A 12 33.53 13.49 15.93
CA ASP A 12 32.20 13.95 15.54
C ASP A 12 31.75 13.20 14.28
N LEU A 13 30.58 12.57 14.36
CA LEU A 13 29.88 11.98 13.23
C LEU A 13 28.91 13.01 12.67
N ASN A 14 29.04 13.33 11.38
CA ASN A 14 28.10 14.18 10.65
C ASN A 14 27.27 13.30 9.70
N LEU A 15 25.94 13.37 9.83
CA LEU A 15 25.02 12.60 8.99
C LEU A 15 24.67 13.38 7.72
N TYR A 16 24.71 12.69 6.58
CA TYR A 16 24.22 13.16 5.30
C TYR A 16 23.04 12.28 4.89
N TRP A 17 21.92 12.91 4.57
CA TRP A 17 20.68 12.26 4.17
C TRP A 17 20.11 12.99 2.97
N GLY A 18 20.40 12.49 1.77
CA GLY A 18 20.12 13.21 0.54
C GLY A 18 20.85 14.55 0.53
N ASN A 19 20.07 15.62 0.48
CA ASN A 19 20.57 17.00 0.50
C ASN A 19 20.58 17.61 1.91
N GLN A 20 20.11 16.87 2.93
CA GLN A 20 20.12 17.32 4.32
C GLN A 20 21.42 16.90 5.00
N VAL A 21 21.95 17.79 5.85
CA VAL A 21 23.16 17.53 6.63
C VAL A 21 22.86 17.84 8.09
N LYS A 22 23.16 16.88 8.97
CA LYS A 22 23.18 17.09 10.42
C LYS A 22 24.60 16.98 10.92
N THR A 23 25.20 18.13 11.17
CA THR A 23 26.51 18.25 11.80
C THR A 23 26.44 17.79 13.25
N GLN A 24 27.51 17.15 13.74
CA GLN A 24 27.58 16.61 15.09
C GLN A 24 26.34 15.79 15.45
N TRP A 25 25.90 14.94 14.51
CA TRP A 25 24.79 14.02 14.71
C TRP A 25 25.03 13.09 15.90
N TYR A 26 26.29 12.70 16.09
CA TYR A 26 26.73 11.99 17.27
C TYR A 26 28.21 12.30 17.55
N GLN A 27 28.60 12.26 18.82
CA GLN A 27 29.99 12.37 19.22
C GLN A 27 30.39 11.09 19.96
N ILE A 28 31.49 10.47 19.54
CA ILE A 28 31.99 9.21 20.10
C ILE A 28 32.37 9.41 21.57
N ARG A 29 31.81 8.56 22.44
CA ARG A 29 32.01 8.60 23.90
C ARG A 29 33.00 7.53 24.34
N SER A 30 33.56 7.67 25.54
CA SER A 30 34.44 6.62 26.10
C SER A 30 33.73 5.27 26.24
N SER A 31 32.43 5.27 26.53
CA SER A 31 31.61 4.06 26.62
C SER A 31 31.51 3.32 25.29
N ASP A 32 31.52 4.05 24.17
CA ASP A 32 31.39 3.47 22.84
C ASP A 32 32.68 2.74 22.47
N VAL A 33 33.83 3.41 22.71
CA VAL A 33 35.16 2.84 22.52
C VAL A 33 35.37 1.61 23.40
N ALA A 34 34.97 1.69 24.68
CA ALA A 34 35.09 0.56 25.60
C ALA A 34 34.20 -0.63 25.21
N ALA A 35 33.02 -0.36 24.65
CA ALA A 35 32.10 -1.42 24.22
C ALA A 35 32.48 -2.02 22.86
N ALA A 36 33.16 -1.27 22.00
CA ALA A 36 33.67 -1.69 20.69
C ALA A 36 32.64 -2.46 19.83
N ARG A 37 31.41 -1.95 19.81
CA ARG A 37 30.27 -2.58 19.13
C ARG A 37 29.54 -1.58 18.25
N ASP A 38 28.73 -2.12 17.34
CA ASP A 38 27.92 -1.34 16.42
C ASP A 38 27.08 -0.28 17.15
N LEU A 39 27.09 0.93 16.59
CA LEU A 39 26.34 2.06 17.15
C LEU A 39 24.93 2.10 16.53
N ILE A 40 23.94 2.27 17.40
CA ILE A 40 22.55 2.52 17.02
C ILE A 40 22.26 3.96 17.40
N ILE A 41 22.34 4.85 16.40
CA ILE A 41 22.11 6.28 16.58
C ILE A 41 20.79 6.61 15.86
N PRO A 42 19.79 7.19 16.54
CA PRO A 42 18.53 7.54 15.91
C PRO A 42 18.71 8.70 14.92
N ILE A 43 17.96 8.65 13.83
CA ILE A 43 17.87 9.73 12.85
C ILE A 43 16.60 10.52 13.16
N ASP A 44 16.72 11.84 13.20
CA ASP A 44 15.60 12.72 13.52
C ASP A 44 14.54 12.68 12.43
N ASN A 45 13.28 12.54 12.84
CA ASN A 45 12.13 12.57 11.93
C ASN A 45 12.04 13.89 11.15
N GLU A 46 12.44 15.02 11.75
CA GLU A 46 12.45 16.33 11.08
C GLU A 46 13.37 16.36 9.86
N LEU A 47 14.54 15.73 9.97
CA LEU A 47 15.51 15.66 8.89
C LEU A 47 15.00 14.78 7.73
N MET A 48 14.31 13.68 8.05
CA MET A 48 13.63 12.85 7.06
C MET A 48 12.51 13.62 6.35
N LYS A 49 11.70 14.40 7.10
CA LYS A 49 10.62 15.23 6.55
C LYS A 49 11.14 16.36 5.65
N LEU A 50 12.22 17.03 6.05
CA LEU A 50 12.85 18.09 5.26
C LEU A 50 13.41 17.58 3.94
N GLN A 51 13.94 16.34 3.92
CA GLN A 51 14.37 15.70 2.68
C GLN A 51 13.18 15.30 1.80
N GLY A 52 12.09 14.83 2.40
CA GLY A 52 10.94 14.30 1.69
C GLY A 52 11.10 12.83 1.30
N THR A 53 10.29 12.40 0.34
CA THR A 53 10.22 11.01 -0.14
C THR A 53 11.23 10.75 -1.26
N GLY A 54 11.56 9.48 -1.51
CA GLY A 54 12.52 9.11 -2.53
C GLY A 54 12.93 7.64 -2.49
N GLU A 55 13.32 7.11 -3.65
CA GLU A 55 13.45 5.66 -3.88
C GLU A 55 14.81 5.14 -3.44
N ALA A 56 15.81 6.01 -3.55
CA ALA A 56 17.20 5.77 -3.24
C ALA A 56 17.85 7.05 -2.69
N ILE A 57 17.32 7.58 -1.58
CA ILE A 57 17.93 8.72 -0.89
C ILE A 57 19.32 8.28 -0.40
N PRO A 58 20.42 8.94 -0.82
CA PRO A 58 21.76 8.55 -0.41
C PRO A 58 21.99 8.94 1.05
N VAL A 59 22.30 7.95 1.88
CA VAL A 59 22.60 8.15 3.30
C VAL A 59 24.03 7.71 3.59
N TYR A 60 24.81 8.59 4.21
CA TYR A 60 26.17 8.30 4.65
C TYR A 60 26.53 9.19 5.83
N PHE A 61 27.64 8.90 6.49
CA PHE A 61 28.19 9.78 7.51
C PHE A 61 29.66 10.08 7.23
N THR A 62 30.12 11.20 7.77
CA THR A 62 31.54 11.52 7.82
C THR A 62 32.01 11.56 9.26
N VAL A 63 33.27 11.21 9.50
CA VAL A 63 33.93 11.37 10.79
C VAL A 63 34.94 12.49 10.70
N THR A 64 34.86 13.44 11.63
CA THR A 64 35.79 14.56 11.78
C THR A 64 36.39 14.55 13.17
N ARG A 65 37.69 14.88 13.26
CA ARG A 65 38.40 14.97 14.54
C ARG A 65 38.96 16.37 14.73
N THR A 66 38.74 16.93 15.92
CA THR A 66 39.30 18.25 16.26
C THR A 66 40.81 18.25 16.11
N GLY A 67 41.34 19.23 15.37
CA GLY A 67 42.78 19.34 15.09
C GLY A 67 43.29 18.49 13.92
N ASN A 68 42.44 17.65 13.31
CA ASN A 68 42.75 16.93 12.08
C ASN A 68 41.87 17.47 10.93
N PRO A 69 42.44 18.06 9.87
CA PRO A 69 41.66 18.59 8.76
C PRO A 69 41.06 17.49 7.86
N ASN A 70 41.49 16.23 8.01
CA ASN A 70 40.98 15.14 7.20
C ASN A 70 39.67 14.59 7.76
N SER A 71 38.67 14.44 6.89
CA SER A 71 37.43 13.72 7.19
C SER A 71 37.43 12.33 6.54
N MET A 72 36.93 11.33 7.25
CA MET A 72 36.63 10.02 6.66
C MET A 72 35.16 9.94 6.27
N THR A 73 34.83 9.25 5.18
CA THR A 73 33.45 9.11 4.69
C THR A 73 33.05 7.64 4.66
N SER A 74 31.86 7.32 5.14
CA SER A 74 31.30 5.97 5.05
C SER A 74 30.87 5.64 3.62
N PRO A 75 30.70 4.35 3.27
CA PRO A 75 29.95 3.98 2.08
C PRO A 75 28.56 4.61 2.09
N THR A 76 28.05 4.95 0.91
CA THR A 76 26.69 5.46 0.73
C THR A 76 25.68 4.31 0.69
N GLN A 77 24.65 4.40 1.53
CA GLN A 77 23.54 3.48 1.56
C GLN A 77 22.31 4.15 0.94
N PRO A 78 21.66 3.55 -0.09
CA PRO A 78 20.38 4.04 -0.57
C PRO A 78 19.27 3.68 0.42
N VAL A 79 18.44 4.66 0.78
CA VAL A 79 17.28 4.49 1.65
C VAL A 79 16.02 4.92 0.91
N THR A 80 15.01 4.08 0.93
CA THR A 80 13.67 4.40 0.41
C THR A 80 12.84 5.07 1.51
N VAL A 81 12.33 6.26 1.25
CA VAL A 81 11.38 6.97 2.13
C VAL A 81 10.08 7.16 1.40
N ARG A 82 8.99 6.76 2.05
CA ARG A 82 7.64 6.82 1.48
C ARG A 82 6.74 7.65 2.38
N SER A 83 5.93 8.51 1.78
CA SER A 83 4.86 9.21 2.49
C SER A 83 3.55 8.45 2.33
N ARG A 84 2.70 8.52 3.36
CA ARG A 84 1.33 8.00 3.30
C ARG A 84 0.47 8.81 2.32
N GLU A 85 0.68 10.12 2.27
CA GLU A 85 -0.08 11.06 1.42
C GLU A 85 0.16 10.80 -0.08
N GLU A 86 1.30 10.21 -0.41
CA GLU A 86 1.68 9.85 -1.77
C GLU A 86 1.21 8.44 -2.18
N GLN A 87 0.68 7.62 -1.26
CA GLN A 87 0.21 6.27 -1.60
C GLN A 87 -1.08 6.32 -2.43
N PRO A 88 -1.42 5.25 -3.18
CA PRO A 88 -2.77 5.13 -3.74
C PRO A 88 -3.83 5.26 -2.63
N GLY A 89 -4.79 6.16 -2.82
CA GLY A 89 -5.79 6.55 -1.82
C GLY A 89 -5.35 7.68 -0.88
N GLY A 90 -4.10 8.13 -0.96
CA GLY A 90 -3.54 9.22 -0.16
C GLY A 90 -3.61 8.97 1.35
N GLU A 91 -3.71 10.04 2.13
CA GLU A 91 -3.73 9.98 3.59
C GLU A 91 -4.87 9.08 4.14
N ASN A 92 -6.05 9.18 3.52
CA ASN A 92 -7.24 8.43 3.92
C ASN A 92 -7.24 6.97 3.45
N GLY A 93 -6.34 6.61 2.53
CA GLY A 93 -6.30 5.27 1.93
C GLY A 93 -7.42 5.03 0.93
N LEU A 94 -7.50 3.79 0.44
CA LEU A 94 -8.44 3.39 -0.60
C LEU A 94 -9.80 3.02 -0.01
N THR A 95 -10.87 3.60 -0.56
CA THR A 95 -12.24 3.19 -0.26
C THR A 95 -12.61 1.95 -1.04
N GLY A 96 -13.39 1.05 -0.43
CA GLY A 96 -13.92 -0.14 -1.07
C GLY A 96 -14.75 0.17 -2.32
N PRO A 97 -14.92 -0.82 -3.21
CA PRO A 97 -15.67 -0.64 -4.43
C PRO A 97 -17.18 -0.53 -4.15
N THR A 98 -17.93 -0.08 -5.14
CA THR A 98 -19.39 0.11 -5.04
C THR A 98 -20.13 -0.86 -5.95
N PHE A 99 -21.26 -1.39 -5.47
CA PHE A 99 -22.10 -2.30 -6.23
C PHE A 99 -23.29 -1.56 -6.84
N ASN A 100 -23.80 -2.04 -7.97
CA ASN A 100 -25.12 -1.66 -8.45
C ASN A 100 -26.21 -2.40 -7.64
N LEU A 101 -26.85 -1.72 -6.70
CA LEU A 101 -27.80 -2.31 -5.76
C LEU A 101 -29.24 -1.83 -6.02
N THR A 102 -30.20 -2.63 -5.58
CA THR A 102 -31.60 -2.20 -5.43
C THR A 102 -31.71 -1.00 -4.48
N SER A 103 -32.86 -0.31 -4.49
CA SER A 103 -33.17 0.76 -3.53
C SER A 103 -33.07 0.34 -2.05
N ASN A 104 -33.17 -0.97 -1.79
CA ASN A 104 -33.09 -1.56 -0.44
C ASN A 104 -31.67 -2.04 -0.09
N GLY A 105 -30.67 -1.77 -0.94
CA GLY A 105 -29.27 -2.11 -0.68
C GLY A 105 -28.91 -3.58 -0.94
N VAL A 106 -29.71 -4.30 -1.73
CA VAL A 106 -29.50 -5.71 -2.07
C VAL A 106 -28.98 -5.85 -3.50
N LEU A 107 -28.02 -6.75 -3.70
CA LEU A 107 -27.59 -7.20 -5.03
C LEU A 107 -28.66 -8.13 -5.61
N GLY A 108 -29.50 -7.59 -6.48
CA GLY A 108 -30.66 -8.26 -7.07
C GLY A 108 -30.50 -8.59 -8.56
N PRO A 109 -31.31 -9.54 -9.09
CA PRO A 109 -31.19 -10.04 -10.46
C PRO A 109 -31.74 -9.06 -11.51
N ASN A 110 -32.51 -8.04 -11.11
CA ASN A 110 -33.05 -7.04 -12.04
C ASN A 110 -32.00 -5.98 -12.39
N GLU A 111 -31.28 -5.51 -11.37
CA GLU A 111 -30.20 -4.54 -11.50
C GLU A 111 -28.91 -5.19 -12.03
N ASN A 112 -28.77 -6.50 -11.84
CA ASN A 112 -27.57 -7.27 -12.21
C ASN A 112 -27.94 -8.55 -13.00
N PRO A 113 -28.62 -8.44 -14.16
CA PRO A 113 -29.13 -9.60 -14.89
C PRO A 113 -28.04 -10.54 -15.38
N ASP A 114 -26.85 -10.01 -15.71
CA ASP A 114 -25.72 -10.73 -16.28
C ASP A 114 -24.52 -10.84 -15.32
N GLY A 115 -24.79 -10.79 -14.01
CA GLY A 115 -23.77 -10.69 -12.96
C GLY A 115 -23.55 -9.26 -12.48
N ALA A 116 -22.69 -9.09 -11.48
CA ALA A 116 -22.58 -7.83 -10.75
C ALA A 116 -21.57 -6.87 -11.38
N ASP A 117 -22.01 -5.62 -11.57
CA ASP A 117 -21.11 -4.51 -11.90
C ASP A 117 -20.58 -3.89 -10.61
N VAL A 118 -19.25 -3.94 -10.43
CA VAL A 118 -18.58 -3.48 -9.22
C VAL A 118 -17.58 -2.39 -9.59
N LYS A 119 -17.88 -1.15 -9.17
CA LYS A 119 -17.11 0.05 -9.53
C LYS A 119 -16.05 0.39 -8.50
N VAL A 120 -14.81 0.46 -8.94
CA VAL A 120 -13.73 1.17 -8.25
C VAL A 120 -13.75 2.62 -8.74
N SER A 121 -14.13 3.55 -7.87
CA SER A 121 -14.12 4.99 -8.17
C SER A 121 -12.69 5.52 -8.32
N PRO A 122 -12.48 6.64 -9.04
CA PRO A 122 -11.21 7.37 -9.00
C PRO A 122 -10.80 7.65 -7.55
N TYR A 123 -9.51 7.56 -7.27
CA TYR A 123 -8.93 7.76 -5.94
C TYR A 123 -7.72 8.70 -6.00
N VAL A 124 -7.29 9.21 -4.85
CA VAL A 124 -6.12 10.10 -4.75
C VAL A 124 -4.86 9.35 -5.16
N ASN A 125 -4.01 9.98 -5.98
CA ASN A 125 -2.82 9.36 -6.58
C ASN A 125 -3.11 8.16 -7.48
N ILE A 126 -4.31 8.12 -8.10
CA ILE A 126 -4.56 7.26 -9.25
C ILE A 126 -3.70 7.70 -10.42
N ALA A 127 -3.05 6.74 -11.08
CA ALA A 127 -2.17 7.01 -12.21
C ALA A 127 -2.28 5.90 -13.25
N GLU A 128 -2.08 6.28 -14.52
CA GLU A 128 -1.98 5.32 -15.61
C GLU A 128 -0.87 4.31 -15.31
N GLY A 129 -1.12 3.05 -15.67
CA GLY A 129 -0.14 1.98 -15.53
C GLY A 129 -0.10 1.31 -14.17
N GLN A 130 -0.76 1.87 -13.15
CA GLN A 130 -1.04 1.15 -11.89
C GLN A 130 -1.84 -0.12 -12.20
N LYS A 131 -1.65 -1.16 -11.40
CA LYS A 131 -2.37 -2.43 -11.56
C LYS A 131 -3.32 -2.64 -10.39
N ILE A 132 -4.60 -2.77 -10.68
CA ILE A 132 -5.62 -3.15 -9.71
C ILE A 132 -5.80 -4.67 -9.74
N THR A 133 -5.70 -5.30 -8.57
CA THR A 133 -6.15 -6.68 -8.34
C THR A 133 -7.46 -6.64 -7.58
N PHE A 134 -8.55 -6.98 -8.26
CA PHE A 134 -9.91 -7.01 -7.71
C PHE A 134 -10.25 -8.40 -7.20
N THR A 135 -10.86 -8.46 -6.02
CA THR A 135 -11.32 -9.70 -5.39
C THR A 135 -12.79 -9.56 -4.99
N PHE A 136 -13.59 -10.53 -5.41
CA PHE A 136 -14.98 -10.72 -5.01
C PHE A 136 -15.10 -12.10 -4.33
N LYS A 137 -15.76 -12.16 -3.18
CA LYS A 137 -15.99 -13.39 -2.41
C LYS A 137 -17.47 -13.54 -2.09
N GLY A 138 -17.97 -14.76 -2.22
CA GLY A 138 -19.34 -15.11 -1.86
C GLY A 138 -19.42 -15.84 -0.53
N PHE A 139 -20.52 -15.63 0.20
CA PHE A 139 -20.82 -16.29 1.47
C PHE A 139 -22.28 -16.70 1.51
N ASP A 140 -22.57 -17.82 2.17
CA ASP A 140 -23.95 -18.23 2.43
C ASP A 140 -24.61 -17.37 3.52
N ASP A 141 -25.89 -17.62 3.80
CA ASP A 141 -26.67 -16.94 4.85
C ASP A 141 -26.09 -17.12 6.27
N PHE A 142 -25.24 -18.12 6.49
CA PHE A 142 -24.57 -18.41 7.75
C PHE A 142 -23.15 -17.85 7.80
N ASN A 143 -22.76 -17.03 6.82
CA ASN A 143 -21.44 -16.43 6.69
C ASN A 143 -20.30 -17.44 6.44
N ASN A 144 -20.61 -18.64 5.92
CA ASN A 144 -19.60 -19.57 5.45
C ASN A 144 -19.14 -19.16 4.04
N PRO A 145 -17.83 -19.16 3.75
CA PRO A 145 -17.32 -18.82 2.43
C PRO A 145 -17.76 -19.87 1.40
N ILE A 146 -18.23 -19.39 0.25
CA ILE A 146 -18.52 -20.21 -0.92
C ILE A 146 -17.34 -20.02 -1.88
N GLU A 147 -16.31 -20.85 -1.76
CA GLU A 147 -15.07 -20.70 -2.55
C GLU A 147 -15.31 -20.71 -4.06
N ALA A 148 -16.28 -21.49 -4.53
CA ALA A 148 -16.66 -21.53 -5.94
C ALA A 148 -17.25 -20.20 -6.46
N ALA A 149 -17.77 -19.35 -5.57
CA ALA A 149 -18.28 -18.03 -5.90
C ALA A 149 -17.17 -16.96 -5.94
N THR A 150 -15.95 -17.26 -5.48
CA THR A 150 -14.83 -16.32 -5.51
C THR A 150 -14.42 -15.97 -6.93
N TYR A 151 -14.24 -14.68 -7.20
CA TYR A 151 -13.76 -14.16 -8.48
C TYR A 151 -12.61 -13.20 -8.24
N VAL A 152 -11.48 -13.43 -8.92
CA VAL A 152 -10.30 -12.57 -8.86
C VAL A 152 -9.90 -12.21 -10.28
N THR A 153 -9.64 -10.93 -10.50
CA THR A 153 -9.17 -10.44 -11.80
C THR A 153 -8.25 -9.25 -11.62
N THR A 154 -7.50 -8.91 -12.67
CA THR A 154 -6.56 -7.80 -12.63
C THR A 154 -6.77 -6.87 -13.81
N ARG A 155 -6.60 -5.57 -13.57
CA ARG A 155 -6.67 -4.53 -14.59
C ARG A 155 -5.48 -3.59 -14.45
N LYS A 156 -4.72 -3.38 -15.52
CA LYS A 156 -3.77 -2.26 -15.62
C LYS A 156 -4.54 -1.02 -16.05
N LEU A 157 -4.45 0.08 -15.31
CA LEU A 157 -5.22 1.30 -15.56
C LEU A 157 -4.70 2.03 -16.80
N ASP A 158 -5.63 2.55 -17.60
CA ASP A 158 -5.37 3.50 -18.68
C ASP A 158 -5.86 4.91 -18.33
N GLU A 159 -5.71 5.85 -19.27
CA GLU A 159 -6.14 7.25 -19.11
C GLU A 159 -7.63 7.39 -18.79
N VAL A 160 -8.49 6.50 -19.32
CA VAL A 160 -9.94 6.55 -19.08
C VAL A 160 -10.23 6.13 -17.64
N ASP A 161 -9.59 5.05 -17.18
CA ASP A 161 -9.74 4.57 -15.81
C ASP A 161 -9.29 5.60 -14.78
N VAL A 162 -8.23 6.36 -15.07
CA VAL A 162 -7.73 7.45 -14.20
C VAL A 162 -8.81 8.52 -13.96
N VAL A 163 -9.60 8.83 -14.98
CA VAL A 163 -10.62 9.88 -14.91
C VAL A 163 -11.95 9.36 -14.36
N GLN A 164 -12.35 8.15 -14.73
CA GLN A 164 -13.71 7.64 -14.48
C GLN A 164 -13.79 6.53 -13.43
N GLY A 165 -12.64 5.95 -13.08
CA GLY A 165 -12.55 4.70 -12.34
C GLY A 165 -12.75 3.51 -13.28
N HIS A 166 -12.84 2.31 -12.70
CA HIS A 166 -13.01 1.08 -13.47
C HIS A 166 -14.20 0.27 -12.94
N VAL A 167 -14.96 -0.36 -13.85
CA VAL A 167 -16.04 -1.27 -13.50
C VAL A 167 -15.60 -2.70 -13.80
N PHE A 168 -15.50 -3.51 -12.75
CA PHE A 168 -15.28 -4.94 -12.89
C PHE A 168 -16.62 -5.65 -13.05
N LYS A 169 -16.74 -6.48 -14.08
CA LYS A 169 -17.89 -7.37 -14.28
C LYS A 169 -17.63 -8.69 -13.58
N VAL A 170 -18.28 -8.92 -12.44
CA VAL A 170 -18.31 -10.23 -11.79
C VAL A 170 -19.22 -11.14 -12.62
N PRO A 171 -18.76 -12.30 -13.10
CA PRO A 171 -19.57 -13.18 -13.92
C PRO A 171 -20.86 -13.62 -13.21
N GLN A 172 -21.93 -13.80 -14.00
CA GLN A 172 -23.24 -14.22 -13.49
C GLN A 172 -23.16 -15.49 -12.63
N ILE A 173 -22.35 -16.47 -13.03
CA ILE A 173 -22.19 -17.74 -12.31
C ILE A 173 -21.73 -17.52 -10.85
N ASN A 174 -20.79 -16.61 -10.61
CA ASN A 174 -20.29 -16.29 -9.26
C ASN A 174 -21.41 -15.73 -8.37
N THR A 175 -22.26 -14.86 -8.93
CA THR A 175 -23.40 -14.29 -8.20
C THR A 175 -24.53 -15.30 -7.98
N LEU A 176 -24.76 -16.22 -8.92
CA LEU A 176 -25.78 -17.27 -8.80
C LEU A 176 -25.38 -18.40 -7.84
N LEU A 177 -24.08 -18.70 -7.73
CA LEU A 177 -23.57 -19.67 -6.75
C LEU A 177 -23.82 -19.22 -5.31
N ILE A 178 -23.84 -17.89 -5.07
CA ILE A 178 -24.26 -17.34 -3.77
C ILE A 178 -25.76 -17.51 -3.61
N CYS A 179 -26.53 -17.07 -4.61
CA CYS A 179 -27.99 -17.10 -4.63
C CYS A 179 -28.66 -16.28 -3.52
N THR A 180 -28.53 -16.69 -2.26
CA THR A 180 -28.89 -15.96 -1.04
C THR A 180 -27.70 -15.96 -0.08
N GLY A 181 -27.38 -14.78 0.45
CA GLY A 181 -26.29 -14.63 1.41
C GLY A 181 -25.62 -13.29 1.29
N PHE A 182 -24.29 -13.28 1.23
CA PHE A 182 -23.49 -12.06 1.18
C PHE A 182 -22.41 -12.12 0.12
N ALA A 183 -22.02 -10.94 -0.36
CA ALA A 183 -20.83 -10.75 -1.16
C ALA A 183 -19.92 -9.72 -0.51
N GLU A 184 -18.62 -9.96 -0.57
CA GLU A 184 -17.60 -9.00 -0.21
C GLU A 184 -16.74 -8.70 -1.43
N ALA A 185 -16.43 -7.43 -1.64
CA ALA A 185 -15.48 -7.01 -2.65
C ALA A 185 -14.43 -6.06 -2.08
N SER A 186 -13.19 -6.25 -2.54
CA SER A 186 -12.06 -5.38 -2.23
C SER A 186 -11.10 -5.37 -3.41
N TYR A 187 -10.15 -4.43 -3.38
CA TYR A 187 -9.08 -4.39 -4.36
C TYR A 187 -7.76 -3.94 -3.76
N THR A 188 -6.68 -4.37 -4.39
CA THR A 188 -5.32 -3.93 -4.11
C THR A 188 -4.82 -3.15 -5.31
N VAL A 189 -4.19 -2.00 -5.09
CA VAL A 189 -3.50 -1.22 -6.12
C VAL A 189 -2.01 -1.44 -5.97
N ASP A 190 -1.40 -2.04 -6.97
CA ASP A 190 0.04 -2.07 -7.16
C ASP A 190 0.46 -0.79 -7.91
N PRO A 191 1.36 0.01 -7.34
CA PRO A 191 1.89 1.20 -8.00
C PRO A 191 2.61 0.91 -9.31
N VAL A 192 2.88 1.97 -10.06
CA VAL A 192 3.74 1.90 -11.25
C VAL A 192 5.14 1.44 -10.85
N GLU A 193 5.75 0.58 -11.66
CA GLU A 193 7.13 0.13 -11.46
C GLU A 193 8.09 1.34 -11.44
N GLY A 194 9.03 1.36 -10.48
CA GLY A 194 9.93 2.50 -10.28
C GLY A 194 9.25 3.73 -9.66
N SER A 195 8.12 3.54 -8.97
CA SER A 195 7.51 4.57 -8.12
C SER A 195 7.83 4.36 -6.65
N ASN A 196 7.82 5.46 -5.90
CA ASN A 196 8.08 5.51 -4.46
C ASN A 196 6.91 5.03 -3.59
N GLN A 197 5.89 4.47 -4.23
CA GLN A 197 4.67 4.00 -3.59
C GLN A 197 4.81 2.51 -3.22
N SER A 198 3.93 2.06 -2.33
CA SER A 198 3.76 0.66 -1.95
C SER A 198 2.38 0.19 -2.39
N PRO A 199 2.17 -1.14 -2.52
CA PRO A 199 0.82 -1.68 -2.69
C PRO A 199 -0.12 -1.20 -1.58
N ALA A 200 -1.31 -0.75 -1.98
CA ALA A 200 -2.34 -0.26 -1.08
C ALA A 200 -3.60 -1.11 -1.21
N ASN A 201 -4.27 -1.38 -0.09
CA ASN A 201 -5.50 -2.17 -0.05
C ASN A 201 -6.70 -1.27 0.21
N SER A 202 -7.81 -1.55 -0.46
CA SER A 202 -9.10 -0.93 -0.16
C SER A 202 -9.70 -1.44 1.13
N THR A 203 -10.62 -0.67 1.70
CA THR A 203 -11.60 -1.26 2.62
C THR A 203 -12.45 -2.31 1.89
N VAL A 204 -13.07 -3.21 2.65
CA VAL A 204 -13.98 -4.23 2.10
C VAL A 204 -15.39 -3.65 2.04
N THR A 205 -16.03 -3.78 0.88
CA THR A 205 -17.47 -3.51 0.74
C THR A 205 -18.23 -4.81 0.81
N ARG A 206 -19.17 -4.90 1.76
CA ARG A 206 -20.04 -6.06 1.95
C ARG A 206 -21.48 -5.72 1.61
N VAL A 207 -22.16 -6.59 0.86
CA VAL A 207 -23.56 -6.42 0.46
C VAL A 207 -24.35 -7.71 0.64
N ILE A 208 -25.67 -7.57 0.82
CA ILE A 208 -26.60 -8.72 0.81
C ILE A 208 -26.83 -9.14 -0.63
N VAL A 209 -26.85 -10.44 -0.88
CA VAL A 209 -27.10 -11.03 -2.20
C VAL A 209 -28.44 -11.74 -2.18
N HIS A 210 -29.27 -11.43 -3.16
CA HIS A 210 -30.51 -12.16 -3.44
C HIS A 210 -30.71 -12.22 -4.95
N MET A 211 -30.14 -13.25 -5.58
CA MET A 211 -30.11 -13.43 -7.03
C MET A 211 -31.21 -14.38 -7.56
N LEU A 212 -32.12 -14.82 -6.70
CA LEU A 212 -33.31 -15.58 -7.12
C LEU A 212 -34.25 -14.67 -7.90
N LYS A 213 -34.56 -15.03 -9.14
CA LYS A 213 -35.68 -14.40 -9.85
C LYS A 213 -36.99 -14.95 -9.29
N PRO A 214 -38.10 -14.19 -9.34
CA PRO A 214 -39.42 -14.69 -8.94
C PRO A 214 -39.87 -15.97 -9.69
N THR A 215 -39.28 -16.23 -10.85
CA THR A 215 -39.52 -17.43 -11.68
C THR A 215 -38.65 -18.62 -11.31
N ASP A 216 -37.61 -18.43 -10.50
CA ASP A 216 -36.65 -19.47 -10.15
C ASP A 216 -37.12 -20.17 -8.87
N PHE A 217 -37.27 -21.50 -8.94
CA PHE A 217 -37.74 -22.30 -7.80
C PHE A 217 -36.63 -22.66 -6.82
N THR A 218 -35.38 -22.72 -7.28
CA THR A 218 -34.20 -23.07 -6.45
C THR A 218 -32.95 -22.39 -7.00
N CYS A 219 -32.00 -22.12 -6.10
CA CYS A 219 -30.62 -21.78 -6.46
C CYS A 219 -30.00 -22.87 -7.36
N LEU A 220 -28.98 -22.52 -8.16
CA LEU A 220 -28.12 -23.54 -8.79
C LEU A 220 -27.59 -24.44 -7.68
N GLY A 221 -27.87 -25.74 -7.77
CA GLY A 221 -27.80 -26.69 -6.65
C GLY A 221 -26.55 -26.56 -5.79
N ARG A 222 -26.76 -26.49 -4.47
CA ARG A 222 -25.72 -26.62 -3.44
C ARG A 222 -25.08 -28.00 -3.48
#